data_AF-A0A261Y4D6-F1
#
_entry.id   AF-A0A261Y4D6-F1
#
_cell.length_a   1.000
_cell.length_b   1.000
_cell.length_c   1.000
_cell.angle_alpha   90.00
_cell.angle_beta   90.00
_cell.angle_gamma   90.00
#
_symmetry.space_group_name_H-M   'P 1'
#
loop_
_entity.id
_entity.type
_entity.pdbx_description
1 polymer ?
#
loop_
_entity_poly.entity_id
_entity_poly.type
_entity_poly.pdbx_seq_one_letter_code
_entity_poly.pdbx_strand_id
1 'polypeptide(L)'
;MDVDAKVDTYEDVYFDSEDEEAGKDKKIVPSNDDLLYDPEQDDKDEAWMAKRLRKRYQTKKKKSASQLQLETDAILTCPMCFTELCYVCQRHERYSDQYRAIFVEHCLTDITTRYRYPSGNETAVAVEQDGTNGSSDEYYHAVRCEQCGTHVAMMDCDEVYHFFNVLAT
;
A
#
# COMPACT_ATOMS: atom_id res chain seq x y z
N MET A 1 -40.19 11.42 29.86
CA MET A 1 -38.74 11.60 29.65
C MET A 1 -38.61 12.02 28.22
N ASP A 2 -38.85 13.31 28.02
CA ASP A 2 -38.88 13.97 26.72
C ASP A 2 -37.45 14.05 26.22
N VAL A 3 -37.14 13.30 25.16
CA VAL A 3 -35.86 13.38 24.48
C VAL A 3 -35.98 14.57 23.53
N ASP A 4 -35.54 15.74 24.00
CA ASP A 4 -35.34 16.92 23.16
C ASP A 4 -34.37 16.55 22.02
N ALA A 5 -34.92 16.19 20.86
CA ALA A 5 -34.16 15.98 19.64
C ALA A 5 -33.65 17.34 19.17
N LYS A 6 -32.40 17.66 19.52
CA LYS A 6 -31.67 18.78 18.93
C LYS A 6 -31.53 18.51 17.44
N VAL A 7 -32.23 19.31 16.63
CA VAL A 7 -32.07 19.32 15.18
C VAL A 7 -30.86 20.19 14.90
N ASP A 8 -29.74 19.56 14.54
CA ASP A 8 -28.53 20.29 14.16
C ASP A 8 -28.79 21.06 12.86
N THR A 9 -28.44 22.35 12.84
CA THR A 9 -28.60 23.23 11.68
C THR A 9 -27.25 23.65 11.13
N TYR A 10 -27.16 23.82 9.81
CA TYR A 10 -25.89 24.06 9.11
C TYR A 10 -25.13 25.31 9.60
N GLU A 11 -25.85 26.30 10.13
CA GLU A 11 -25.27 27.55 10.68
C GLU A 11 -24.50 27.33 11.99
N ASP A 12 -24.76 26.26 12.74
CA ASP A 12 -24.10 25.98 14.03
C ASP A 12 -22.76 25.23 13.84
N VAL A 13 -22.50 24.71 12.64
CA VAL A 13 -21.36 23.85 12.31
C VAL A 13 -20.30 24.59 11.49
N TYR A 14 -20.68 25.62 10.73
CA TYR A 14 -19.77 26.37 9.86
C TYR A 14 -19.65 27.83 10.29
N PHE A 15 -18.52 28.16 10.90
CA PHE A 15 -18.14 29.53 11.27
C PHE A 15 -17.66 30.26 10.00
N ASP A 16 -18.58 30.93 9.32
CA ASP A 16 -18.22 31.81 8.20
C ASP A 16 -17.97 33.23 8.73
N SER A 17 -16.78 33.73 8.43
CA SER A 17 -16.36 35.11 8.62
C SER A 17 -17.34 36.06 7.91
N GLU A 18 -17.98 36.93 8.72
CA GLU A 18 -18.68 38.18 8.39
C GLU A 18 -19.18 38.36 6.94
N ASP A 19 -20.49 38.16 6.72
CA ASP A 19 -21.24 39.05 5.83
C ASP A 19 -22.71 39.18 6.28
N GLU A 20 -23.19 40.41 6.34
CA GLU A 20 -24.50 40.79 6.89
C GLU A 20 -25.65 40.71 5.87
N GLU A 21 -26.87 40.51 6.39
CA GLU A 21 -28.18 40.74 5.75
C GLU A 21 -28.58 39.92 4.51
N ALA A 22 -29.10 38.70 4.75
CA ALA A 22 -30.29 38.19 4.06
C ALA A 22 -30.94 37.06 4.91
N GLY A 23 -32.27 36.98 4.93
CA GLY A 23 -33.06 36.11 5.83
C GLY A 23 -32.54 34.68 5.99
N LYS A 24 -32.28 34.27 7.24
CA LYS A 24 -31.71 32.97 7.60
C LYS A 24 -32.79 31.89 7.65
N ASP A 25 -33.11 31.31 6.49
CA ASP A 25 -33.78 30.01 6.45
C ASP A 25 -32.79 28.95 6.93
N LYS A 26 -32.94 28.51 8.19
CA LYS A 26 -32.09 27.50 8.81
C LYS A 26 -32.21 26.18 8.04
N LYS A 27 -31.17 25.81 7.29
CA LYS A 27 -31.09 24.50 6.62
C LYS A 27 -30.81 23.41 7.66
N ILE A 28 -31.78 22.52 7.82
CA ILE A 28 -31.70 21.31 8.65
C ILE A 28 -30.59 20.42 8.09
N VAL A 29 -29.71 19.90 8.95
CA VAL A 29 -28.72 18.90 8.54
C VAL A 29 -29.48 17.63 8.12
N PRO A 30 -29.28 17.13 6.88
CA PRO A 30 -29.92 15.91 6.43
C PRO A 30 -29.59 14.74 7.37
N SER A 31 -30.57 13.88 7.65
CA SER A 31 -30.33 12.63 8.39
C SER A 31 -29.38 11.73 7.58
N ASN A 32 -28.72 10.78 8.24
CA ASN A 32 -27.83 9.84 7.55
C ASN A 32 -28.55 9.10 6.39
N ASP A 33 -29.85 8.79 6.57
CA ASP A 33 -30.69 8.18 5.53
C ASP A 33 -30.99 9.08 4.32
N ASP A 34 -30.79 10.40 4.44
CA ASP A 34 -30.94 11.38 3.37
C ASP A 34 -29.61 11.72 2.67
N LEU A 35 -28.48 11.19 3.15
CA LEU A 35 -27.18 11.37 2.52
C LEU A 35 -27.06 10.46 1.29
N LEU A 36 -26.54 11.02 0.20
CA LEU A 36 -26.21 10.26 -1.03
C LEU A 36 -24.94 9.41 -0.88
N TYR A 37 -24.32 9.39 0.31
CA TYR A 37 -23.11 8.65 0.66
C TYR A 37 -23.21 8.13 2.11
N ASP A 38 -22.52 7.02 2.42
CA ASP A 38 -22.40 6.51 3.79
C ASP A 38 -21.21 7.21 4.49
N PRO A 39 -21.44 8.01 5.54
CA PRO A 39 -20.39 8.74 6.24
C PRO A 39 -19.44 7.82 7.03
N GLU A 40 -19.82 6.57 7.30
CA GLU A 40 -18.98 5.60 8.01
C GLU A 40 -18.20 4.67 7.05
N GLN A 41 -18.35 4.84 5.74
CA GLN A 41 -17.73 3.94 4.76
C GLN A 41 -16.21 3.94 4.88
N ASP A 42 -15.61 5.11 5.03
CA ASP A 42 -14.16 5.26 5.16
C ASP A 42 -13.63 4.55 6.42
N ASP A 43 -14.32 4.68 7.56
CA ASP A 43 -13.95 4.01 8.81
C ASP A 43 -14.02 2.48 8.68
N LYS A 44 -15.04 1.98 7.97
CA LYS A 44 -15.20 0.55 7.68
C LYS A 44 -14.07 0.04 6.78
N ASP A 45 -13.70 0.81 5.77
CA ASP A 45 -12.64 0.48 4.83
C ASP A 45 -11.26 0.50 5.50
N GLU A 46 -10.97 1.50 6.34
CA GLU A 46 -9.76 1.57 7.15
C GLU A 46 -9.64 0.37 8.09
N ALA A 47 -10.73 0.03 8.79
CA ALA A 47 -10.76 -1.13 9.69
C ALA A 47 -10.53 -2.45 8.93
N TRP A 48 -11.06 -2.58 7.71
CA TRP A 48 -10.85 -3.75 6.86
C TRP A 48 -9.39 -3.86 6.40
N MET A 49 -8.79 -2.77 5.94
CA MET A 49 -7.38 -2.67 5.56
C MET A 49 -6.47 -3.03 6.73
N ALA A 50 -6.69 -2.41 7.89
CA ALA A 50 -5.93 -2.68 9.12
C ALA A 50 -6.02 -4.16 9.52
N LYS A 51 -7.22 -4.76 9.42
CA LYS A 51 -7.42 -6.19 9.69
C LYS A 51 -6.68 -7.09 8.70
N ARG A 52 -6.72 -6.77 7.40
CA ARG A 52 -6.04 -7.50 6.33
C ARG A 52 -4.51 -7.46 6.53
N LEU A 53 -3.96 -6.27 6.78
CA LEU A 53 -2.54 -6.07 7.06
C LEU A 53 -2.13 -6.82 8.32
N ARG A 54 -2.84 -6.62 9.43
CA ARG A 54 -2.56 -7.29 10.71
C ARG A 54 -2.55 -8.81 10.57
N LYS A 55 -3.45 -9.39 9.76
CA LYS A 55 -3.48 -10.85 9.53
C LYS A 55 -2.20 -11.37 8.85
N ARG A 56 -1.63 -10.61 7.91
CA ARG A 56 -0.41 -11.00 7.19
C ARG A 56 0.83 -10.96 8.09
N TYR A 57 0.96 -9.90 8.88
CA TYR A 57 2.12 -9.70 9.76
C TYR A 57 2.09 -10.53 11.06
N GLN A 58 0.92 -10.98 11.52
CA GLN A 58 0.79 -11.80 12.73
C GLN A 58 1.41 -13.21 12.62
N THR A 59 1.75 -13.67 11.42
CA THR A 59 2.30 -15.02 11.20
C THR A 59 3.73 -15.21 11.72
N LYS A 60 4.47 -14.13 12.03
CA LYS A 60 5.91 -14.24 12.38
C LYS A 60 6.34 -13.79 13.79
N LYS A 61 5.49 -13.24 14.67
CA LYS A 61 5.87 -12.95 16.09
C LYS A 61 4.68 -12.67 17.02
N LYS A 62 4.63 -13.35 18.18
CA LYS A 62 3.82 -12.96 19.35
C LYS A 62 4.47 -11.75 20.04
N LYS A 63 4.26 -10.54 19.54
CA LYS A 63 4.53 -9.30 20.31
C LYS A 63 3.31 -8.37 20.23
N SER A 64 3.12 -7.63 21.32
CA SER A 64 1.93 -6.86 21.73
C SER A 64 1.09 -6.28 20.58
N ALA A 65 -0.18 -6.65 20.58
CA ALA A 65 -1.18 -6.35 19.55
C ALA A 65 -1.68 -4.90 19.48
N SER A 66 -1.09 -3.98 20.26
CA SER A 66 -1.63 -2.62 20.43
C SER A 66 -0.91 -1.52 19.64
N GLN A 67 0.18 -1.82 18.92
CA GLN A 67 1.02 -0.77 18.33
C GLN A 67 1.87 -1.24 17.13
N LEU A 68 1.32 -2.09 16.27
CA LEU A 68 1.86 -2.27 14.92
C LEU A 68 1.08 -1.34 13.99
N GLN A 69 1.27 -0.03 14.15
CA GLN A 69 1.16 0.86 13.00
C GLN A 69 2.28 0.41 12.07
N LEU A 70 1.92 -0.38 11.06
CA LEU A 70 2.84 -0.71 9.99
C LEU A 70 3.05 0.61 9.26
N GLU A 71 4.15 1.29 9.55
CA GLU A 71 4.55 2.49 8.84
C GLU A 71 4.82 2.10 7.39
N THR A 72 3.91 2.51 6.51
CA THR A 72 4.00 2.30 5.07
C THR A 72 4.48 3.60 4.45
N ASP A 73 5.58 3.58 3.70
CA ASP A 73 6.07 4.80 3.06
C ASP A 73 5.22 5.22 1.86
N ALA A 74 4.68 4.25 1.12
CA ALA A 74 3.83 4.47 -0.05
C ALA A 74 3.00 3.23 -0.39
N ILE A 75 1.97 3.42 -1.22
CA ILE A 75 1.30 2.34 -1.94
C ILE A 75 1.94 2.22 -3.33
N LEU A 76 2.31 1.01 -3.75
CA LEU A 76 2.97 0.77 -5.04
C LEU A 76 1.95 0.29 -6.07
N THR A 77 1.90 0.98 -7.20
CA THR A 77 1.04 0.63 -8.34
C THR A 77 1.85 0.34 -9.60
N CYS A 78 1.34 -0.54 -10.45
CA CYS A 78 1.95 -0.88 -11.73
C CYS A 78 1.86 0.32 -12.70
N PRO A 79 2.95 0.72 -13.37
CA PRO A 79 2.94 1.90 -14.23
C PRO A 79 2.11 1.74 -15.51
N MET A 80 1.83 0.49 -15.95
CA MET A 80 1.08 0.25 -17.19
C MET A 80 -0.43 0.09 -16.95
N CYS A 81 -0.82 -0.61 -15.88
CA CYS A 81 -2.21 -0.98 -15.62
C CYS A 81 -2.77 -0.42 -14.30
N PHE A 82 -1.96 0.36 -13.57
CA PHE A 82 -2.32 1.00 -12.29
C PHE A 82 -2.76 0.06 -11.17
N THR A 83 -2.61 -1.25 -11.34
CA THR A 83 -2.98 -2.19 -10.29
C THR A 83 -2.05 -2.08 -9.10
N GLU A 84 -2.63 -2.10 -7.92
CA GLU A 84 -1.96 -2.11 -6.63
C GLU A 84 -1.14 -3.39 -6.48
N LEU A 85 0.18 -3.24 -6.44
CA LEU A 85 1.15 -4.33 -6.29
C LEU A 85 1.54 -4.52 -4.82
N CYS A 86 1.56 -3.45 -4.04
CA CYS A 86 1.96 -3.51 -2.64
C CYS A 86 1.34 -2.39 -1.81
N TYR A 87 0.80 -2.75 -0.65
CA TYR A 87 0.22 -1.81 0.32
C TYR A 87 1.18 -1.44 1.45
N VAL A 88 2.22 -2.24 1.69
CA VAL A 88 3.20 -2.01 2.76
C VAL A 88 4.60 -2.17 2.18
N CYS A 89 5.22 -1.03 1.91
CA CYS A 89 6.60 -0.97 1.45
C CYS A 89 7.42 0.00 2.30
N GLN A 90 8.73 -0.20 2.27
CA GLN A 90 9.72 0.69 2.85
C GLN A 90 10.56 1.28 1.72
N ARG A 91 10.78 2.59 1.73
CA ARG A 91 11.62 3.27 0.75
C ARG A 91 13.07 2.82 0.92
N HIS A 92 13.76 2.55 -0.19
CA HIS A 92 15.15 2.12 -0.16
C HIS A 92 16.05 3.27 0.33
N GLU A 93 16.98 2.99 1.26
CA GLU A 93 17.84 4.04 1.87
C GLU A 93 18.70 4.77 0.83
N ARG A 94 19.20 4.04 -0.17
CA ARG A 94 20.10 4.58 -1.19
C ARG A 94 19.38 5.23 -2.39
N TYR A 95 18.18 4.75 -2.72
CA TYR A 95 17.48 5.10 -3.96
C TYR A 95 16.04 5.46 -3.61
N SER A 96 15.71 6.74 -3.70
CA SER A 96 14.41 7.24 -3.25
C SER A 96 13.23 6.78 -4.11
N ASP A 97 13.51 6.37 -5.34
CA ASP A 97 12.57 5.84 -6.33
C ASP A 97 12.39 4.32 -6.23
N GLN A 98 13.13 3.66 -5.34
CA GLN A 98 13.05 2.21 -5.14
C GLN A 98 12.43 1.88 -3.78
N TYR A 99 11.73 0.76 -3.74
CA TYR A 99 10.99 0.34 -2.57
C TYR A 99 11.22 -1.14 -2.29
N ARG A 100 11.26 -1.50 -1.02
CA ARG A 100 11.41 -2.87 -0.52
C ARG A 100 10.13 -3.32 0.13
N ALA A 101 9.67 -4.53 -0.20
CA ALA A 101 8.49 -5.11 0.41
C ALA A 101 8.62 -6.62 0.61
N ILE A 102 7.91 -7.14 1.60
CA ILE A 102 7.86 -8.57 1.91
C ILE A 102 6.57 -9.20 1.37
N PHE A 103 5.48 -8.42 1.31
CA PHE A 103 4.18 -8.90 0.86
C PHE A 103 3.76 -8.14 -0.39
N VAL A 104 3.56 -8.89 -1.47
CA VAL A 104 3.15 -8.36 -2.77
C VAL A 104 1.86 -9.05 -3.23
N GLU A 105 1.07 -8.34 -4.01
CA GLU A 105 -0.12 -8.84 -4.70
C GLU A 105 0.02 -8.61 -6.20
N HIS A 106 -0.70 -9.40 -7.00
CA HIS A 106 -0.76 -9.23 -8.45
C HIS A 106 0.63 -9.26 -9.13
N CYS A 107 1.54 -10.07 -8.58
CA CYS A 107 2.92 -10.23 -9.04
C CYS A 107 3.23 -11.70 -9.32
N LEU A 108 3.86 -11.97 -10.46
CA LEU A 108 4.39 -13.26 -10.89
C LEU A 108 5.91 -13.26 -10.77
N THR A 109 6.48 -14.25 -10.10
CA THR A 109 7.93 -14.37 -9.90
C THR A 109 8.49 -15.49 -10.77
N ASP A 110 9.44 -15.17 -11.64
CA ASP A 110 10.11 -16.11 -12.54
C ASP A 110 11.25 -16.84 -11.79
N ILE A 111 10.89 -17.87 -11.01
CA ILE A 111 11.84 -18.65 -10.18
C ILE A 111 12.85 -19.45 -11.03
N THR A 112 12.52 -19.70 -12.30
CA THR A 112 13.36 -20.47 -13.23
C THR A 112 14.64 -19.74 -13.62
N THR A 113 14.63 -18.42 -13.63
CA THR A 113 15.77 -17.59 -13.99
C THR A 113 16.42 -17.01 -12.74
N ARG A 114 17.73 -17.22 -12.59
CA ARG A 114 18.55 -16.61 -11.54
C ARG A 114 19.48 -15.58 -12.15
N TYR A 115 19.38 -14.35 -11.66
CA TYR A 115 20.27 -13.25 -12.01
C TYR A 115 21.29 -13.04 -10.89
N ARG A 116 22.57 -12.89 -11.24
CA ARG A 116 23.64 -12.51 -10.31
C ARG A 116 24.20 -11.16 -10.71
N TYR A 117 24.35 -10.25 -9.74
CA TYR A 117 25.09 -9.01 -9.97
C TYR A 117 26.58 -9.31 -10.02
N PRO A 118 27.33 -8.74 -10.98
CA PRO A 118 28.78 -8.89 -11.01
C PRO A 118 29.39 -8.24 -9.76
N SER A 119 29.89 -9.07 -8.84
CA SER A 119 30.63 -8.62 -7.66
C SER A 119 32.12 -8.78 -7.92
N GLY A 120 32.84 -7.65 -8.01
CA GLY A 120 34.30 -7.59 -8.02
C GLY A 120 35.01 -8.37 -9.15
N ASN A 121 35.36 -7.64 -10.22
CA ASN A 121 36.28 -8.04 -11.31
C ASN A 121 35.70 -8.81 -12.51
N GLU A 122 34.39 -9.05 -12.56
CA GLU A 122 33.71 -9.70 -13.69
C GLU A 122 32.80 -8.69 -14.41
N THR A 123 32.93 -8.55 -15.73
CA THR A 123 32.22 -7.50 -16.50
C THR A 123 30.88 -7.93 -17.09
N ALA A 124 30.35 -9.11 -16.73
CA ALA A 124 29.16 -9.67 -17.34
C ALA A 124 28.14 -10.16 -16.30
N VAL A 125 26.86 -9.84 -16.53
CA VAL A 125 25.73 -10.41 -15.78
C VAL A 125 25.61 -11.87 -16.17
N ALA A 126 25.90 -12.78 -15.24
CA ALA A 126 25.70 -14.20 -15.44
C ALA A 126 24.22 -14.55 -15.22
N VAL A 127 23.58 -15.10 -16.26
CA VAL A 127 22.25 -15.70 -16.16
C VAL A 127 22.44 -17.20 -16.10
N GLU A 128 22.20 -17.79 -14.94
CA GLU A 128 22.27 -19.24 -14.75
C GLU A 128 20.86 -19.83 -14.95
N GLN A 129 20.75 -20.82 -15.85
CA GLN A 129 19.58 -21.69 -15.96
C GLN A 129 19.93 -23.04 -15.35
N ASP A 130 19.12 -23.45 -14.38
CA ASP A 130 19.06 -24.70 -13.61
C ASP A 130 20.27 -25.66 -13.62
N GLY A 131 20.84 -25.91 -12.41
CA GLY A 131 21.62 -27.13 -12.16
C GLY A 131 23.01 -27.01 -11.54
N THR A 132 23.53 -25.82 -11.22
CA THR A 132 24.82 -25.69 -10.51
C THR A 132 24.61 -25.16 -9.10
N ASN A 133 24.90 -26.01 -8.11
CA ASN A 133 24.96 -25.65 -6.69
C ASN A 133 26.17 -24.72 -6.46
N GLY A 134 26.01 -23.45 -6.81
CA GLY A 134 26.92 -22.36 -6.46
C GLY A 134 26.71 -21.95 -5.01
N SER A 135 27.79 -22.05 -4.23
CA SER A 135 27.93 -21.61 -2.84
C SER A 135 27.42 -20.18 -2.63
N SER A 136 26.57 -19.97 -1.62
CA SER A 136 26.16 -18.71 -0.94
C SER A 136 26.15 -17.37 -1.72
N ASP A 137 25.97 -17.39 -3.04
CA ASP A 137 25.95 -16.18 -3.86
C ASP A 137 24.54 -15.59 -3.91
N GLU A 138 24.46 -14.27 -3.71
CA GLU A 138 23.23 -13.49 -3.74
C GLU A 138 22.63 -13.54 -5.16
N TYR A 139 21.47 -14.19 -5.30
CA TYR A 139 20.76 -14.32 -6.57
C TYR A 139 19.40 -13.64 -6.50
N TYR A 140 18.92 -13.22 -7.67
CA TYR A 140 17.66 -12.52 -7.81
C TYR A 140 16.76 -13.18 -8.86
N HIS A 141 15.46 -13.15 -8.60
CA HIS A 141 14.41 -13.61 -9.50
C HIS A 141 13.64 -12.42 -10.06
N ALA A 142 13.35 -12.42 -11.36
CA ALA A 142 12.56 -11.36 -11.97
C ALA A 142 11.10 -11.44 -11.54
N VAL A 143 10.47 -10.28 -11.29
CA VAL A 143 9.09 -10.17 -10.84
C VAL A 143 8.31 -9.27 -11.79
N ARG A 144 7.21 -9.80 -12.31
CA ARG A 144 6.34 -9.16 -13.30
C ARG A 144 4.95 -8.94 -12.73
N CYS A 145 4.28 -7.88 -13.17
CA CYS A 145 2.86 -7.69 -12.89
C CYS A 145 2.05 -8.81 -13.54
N GLU A 146 1.11 -9.39 -12.80
CA GLU A 146 0.26 -10.49 -13.25
C GLU A 146 -0.72 -10.07 -14.36
N GLN A 147 -1.27 -8.84 -14.30
CA GLN A 147 -2.27 -8.41 -15.29
C GLN A 147 -1.67 -7.97 -16.63
N CYS A 148 -0.51 -7.31 -16.62
CA CYS A 148 0.06 -6.73 -17.84
C CYS A 148 1.44 -7.27 -18.22
N GLY A 149 2.06 -8.11 -17.39
CA GLY A 149 3.37 -8.71 -17.66
C GLY A 149 4.56 -7.75 -17.53
N THR A 150 4.33 -6.50 -17.13
CA THR A 150 5.39 -5.49 -16.94
C THR A 150 6.39 -5.95 -15.89
N HIS A 151 7.69 -5.82 -16.17
CA HIS A 151 8.73 -6.09 -15.19
C HIS A 151 8.79 -4.96 -14.16
N VAL A 152 8.49 -5.28 -12.90
CA VAL A 152 8.24 -4.30 -11.83
C VAL A 152 9.24 -4.39 -10.69
N ALA A 153 9.79 -5.58 -10.43
CA ALA A 153 10.69 -5.83 -9.29
C ALA A 153 11.64 -7.00 -9.54
N MET A 154 12.60 -7.15 -8.63
CA MET A 154 13.41 -8.36 -8.44
C MET A 154 13.20 -8.90 -7.02
N MET A 155 13.12 -10.20 -6.84
CA MET A 155 13.05 -10.87 -5.53
C MET A 155 14.41 -11.47 -5.17
N ASP A 156 14.90 -11.19 -3.97
CA ASP A 156 16.16 -11.76 -3.46
C ASP A 156 15.97 -13.13 -2.78
N CYS A 157 17.05 -13.69 -2.24
CA CYS A 157 17.05 -14.98 -1.54
C CYS A 157 16.27 -14.97 -0.21
N ASP A 158 16.07 -13.79 0.39
CA ASP A 158 15.31 -13.61 1.63
C ASP A 158 13.81 -13.37 1.38
N GLU A 159 13.35 -13.60 0.14
CA GLU A 159 11.98 -13.35 -0.33
C GLU A 159 11.57 -11.87 -0.17
N VAL A 160 12.53 -10.95 -0.25
CA VAL A 160 12.27 -9.51 -0.27
C VAL A 160 12.24 -9.02 -1.72
N TYR A 161 11.16 -8.30 -2.03
CA TYR A 161 10.92 -7.70 -3.33
C TYR A 161 11.53 -6.29 -3.37
N HIS A 162 12.37 -6.04 -4.36
CA HIS A 162 12.98 -4.76 -4.67
C HIS A 162 12.32 -4.17 -5.91
N PHE A 163 11.42 -3.21 -5.72
CA PHE A 163 10.70 -2.50 -6.77
C PHE A 163 11.49 -1.31 -7.28
N PHE A 164 11.53 -1.15 -8.61
CA PHE A 164 12.22 -0.04 -9.29
C PHE A 164 11.43 0.53 -10.48
N ASN A 165 10.36 -0.13 -10.91
CA ASN A 165 9.50 0.33 -12.02
C ASN A 165 8.04 0.34 -11.57
N VAL A 166 7.76 1.22 -10.60
CA VAL A 166 6.45 1.37 -9.95
C VAL A 166 6.11 2.84 -9.75
N LEU A 167 4.82 3.12 -9.62
CA LEU A 167 4.33 4.43 -9.21
C LEU A 167 4.02 4.36 -7.71
N ALA A 168 4.63 5.26 -6.94
CA ALA A 168 4.35 5.43 -5.53
C ALA A 168 3.23 6.46 -5.35
N THR A 169 2.15 6.05 -4.69
CA THR A 169 0.96 6.87 -4.39
C THR A 169 0.75 7.00 -2.90
#